data_AF-A0A2G6QCP2-F1
#
_entry.id   AF-A0A2G6QCP2-F1
#
_cell.length_a   1.000
_cell.length_b   1.000
_cell.length_c   1.000
_cell.angle_alpha   90.00
_cell.angle_beta   90.00
_cell.angle_gamma   90.00
#
_symmetry.space_group_name_H-M   'P 1'
#
loop_
_entity.id
_entity.type
_entity.pdbx_description
1 polymer ?
#
loop_
_entity_poly.entity_id
_entity_poly.type
_entity_poly.pdbx_seq_one_letter_code
_entity_poly.pdbx_strand_id
1 'polypeptide(L)'
;MYILHPPFLKEEYGLSFGESWEIFCLKLLKIHYKTNEIEKRNPPESGIDLYFSDKKIAFQCKSIANSNGTFNYTLAEKSLQNALSIQKDLGWEKFILCINGEITGEQIKRLQKVYKNVKVMSKYFWIHLCENHPEVIQNNFRKVIDVPSSFQANKIKKISNIPQEIKDIMIINDKCFSIWIYISQNDSLIPVEVYKEMTVANLLTLIKNLLGITNKTFVQTEEVQVSCELYFGGEYISESNKYLVDLCIQPYSIIAFNINVELSDITVSSLMFNEERELLNSYLCERENFLLNCIKSYKTRGY
;
A
#
# COMPACT_ATOMS: atom_id res chain seq x y z
N MET A 1 -1.46 -11.26 -7.72
CA MET A 1 -0.09 -10.69 -7.81
C MET A 1 0.18 -9.93 -6.53
N TYR A 2 1.24 -10.29 -5.80
CA TYR A 2 1.64 -9.59 -4.56
C TYR A 2 2.61 -8.46 -4.87
N ILE A 3 2.38 -7.30 -4.25
CA ILE A 3 3.22 -6.11 -4.41
C ILE A 3 3.86 -5.80 -3.05
N LEU A 4 5.18 -5.97 -2.96
CA LEU A 4 5.94 -5.95 -1.70
C LEU A 4 6.41 -4.56 -1.26
N HIS A 5 5.71 -3.51 -1.69
CA HIS A 5 6.02 -2.13 -1.32
C HIS A 5 4.74 -1.41 -0.87
N PRO A 6 4.85 -0.30 -0.11
CA PRO A 6 3.72 0.56 0.18
C PRO A 6 3.06 1.07 -1.10
N PRO A 7 1.73 1.27 -1.10
CA PRO A 7 0.82 1.02 0.01
C PRO A 7 0.29 -0.42 0.02
N PHE A 8 0.78 -1.33 -0.83
CA PHE A 8 0.18 -2.66 -0.93
C PHE A 8 0.55 -3.55 0.25
N LEU A 9 1.83 -3.62 0.59
CA LEU A 9 2.27 -4.23 1.84
C LEU A 9 1.99 -3.23 2.98
N LYS A 10 1.29 -3.68 4.02
CA LYS A 10 0.92 -2.85 5.16
C LYS A 10 2.14 -2.48 5.99
N GLU A 11 2.13 -1.26 6.49
CA GLU A 11 2.99 -0.86 7.61
C GLU A 11 2.24 -1.20 8.90
N GLU A 12 2.91 -1.89 9.81
CA GLU A 12 2.36 -2.14 11.14
C GLU A 12 2.26 -0.81 11.90
N TYR A 13 1.21 -0.64 12.68
CA TYR A 13 0.94 0.62 13.36
C TYR A 13 2.12 1.03 14.26
N GLY A 14 2.62 2.26 14.07
CA GLY A 14 3.74 2.81 14.83
C GLY A 14 5.13 2.37 14.35
N LEU A 15 5.22 1.59 13.26
CA LEU A 15 6.49 1.15 12.68
C LEU A 15 6.74 1.78 11.31
N SER A 16 8.01 1.97 10.96
CA SER A 16 8.43 2.30 9.60
C SER A 16 8.22 1.13 8.64
N PHE A 17 8.21 1.41 7.34
CA PHE A 17 8.21 0.35 6.33
C PHE A 17 9.37 -0.64 6.48
N GLY A 18 10.56 -0.16 6.88
CA GLY A 18 11.72 -1.02 7.08
C GLY A 18 11.50 -2.05 8.18
N GLU A 19 10.94 -1.62 9.31
CA GLU A 19 10.61 -2.49 10.44
C GLU A 19 9.45 -3.44 10.10
N SER A 20 8.45 -2.95 9.37
CA SER A 20 7.34 -3.79 8.88
C SER A 20 7.83 -4.86 7.91
N TRP A 21 8.80 -4.52 7.04
CA TRP A 21 9.47 -5.45 6.15
C TRP A 21 10.25 -6.53 6.91
N GLU A 22 10.98 -6.17 7.97
CA GLU A 22 11.67 -7.15 8.83
C GLU A 22 10.72 -8.16 9.47
N ILE A 23 9.60 -7.68 10.03
CA ILE A 23 8.58 -8.54 10.64
C ILE A 23 7.99 -9.47 9.59
N PHE A 24 7.72 -8.95 8.39
CA PHE A 24 7.22 -9.75 7.28
C PHE A 24 8.23 -10.80 6.81
N CYS A 25 9.51 -10.45 6.71
CA CYS A 25 10.60 -11.39 6.42
C CYS A 25 10.68 -12.48 7.48
N LEU A 26 10.64 -12.13 8.78
CA LEU A 26 10.68 -13.09 9.87
C LEU A 26 9.55 -14.12 9.75
N LYS A 27 8.32 -13.65 9.53
CA LYS A 27 7.15 -14.50 9.32
C LYS A 27 7.33 -15.47 8.14
N LEU A 28 7.74 -14.95 6.98
CA LEU A 28 7.95 -15.77 5.79
C LEU A 28 9.13 -16.75 5.91
N LEU A 29 10.21 -16.36 6.58
CA LEU A 29 11.36 -17.22 6.82
C LEU A 29 11.00 -18.38 7.76
N LYS A 30 10.20 -18.13 8.81
CA LYS A 30 9.69 -19.19 9.69
C LYS A 30 8.85 -20.22 8.93
N ILE A 31 8.02 -19.76 7.99
CA ILE A 31 7.26 -20.63 7.08
C ILE A 31 8.20 -21.43 6.16
N HIS A 32 9.14 -20.74 5.50
CA HIS A 32 10.07 -21.35 4.54
C HIS A 32 10.95 -22.43 5.19
N TYR A 33 11.47 -22.17 6.39
CA TYR A 33 12.32 -23.09 7.14
C TYR A 33 11.54 -24.05 8.05
N LYS A 34 10.21 -23.89 8.14
CA LYS A 34 9.31 -24.68 9.00
C LYS A 34 9.79 -24.73 10.46
N THR A 35 10.14 -23.57 11.01
CA THR A 35 10.68 -23.42 12.36
C THR A 35 10.17 -22.15 13.02
N ASN A 36 10.23 -22.09 14.35
CA ASN A 36 10.02 -20.87 15.12
C ASN A 36 11.31 -20.26 15.70
N GLU A 37 12.46 -20.90 15.49
CA GLU A 37 13.78 -20.56 16.07
C GLU A 37 14.47 -19.38 15.38
N ILE A 38 13.87 -18.82 14.33
CA ILE A 38 14.36 -17.58 13.74
C ILE A 38 13.89 -16.44 14.65
N GLU A 39 14.82 -15.64 15.14
CA GLU A 39 14.54 -14.56 16.09
C GLU A 39 14.92 -13.21 15.49
N LYS A 40 14.13 -12.18 15.81
CA LYS A 40 14.53 -10.80 15.61
C LYS A 40 15.58 -10.43 16.65
N ARG A 41 16.66 -9.81 16.21
CA ARG A 41 17.66 -9.23 17.12
C ARG A 41 17.23 -7.82 17.49
N ASN A 42 17.39 -7.47 18.76
CA ASN A 42 17.21 -6.09 19.21
C ASN A 42 18.54 -5.34 19.09
N PRO A 43 18.52 -4.00 18.97
CA PRO A 43 19.72 -3.18 18.95
C PRO A 43 20.70 -3.47 20.11
N PRO A 44 22.03 -3.44 19.88
CA PRO A 44 22.66 -3.22 18.58
C PRO A 44 22.61 -4.47 17.68
N GLU A 45 21.92 -4.35 16.54
CA GLU A 45 21.77 -5.40 15.53
C GLU A 45 23.07 -5.63 14.76
N SER A 46 23.91 -4.59 14.68
CA SER A 46 25.25 -4.65 14.06
C SER A 46 25.24 -5.30 12.67
N GLY A 47 24.23 -4.97 11.87
CA GLY A 47 24.10 -5.48 10.49
C GLY A 47 23.41 -6.85 10.35
N ILE A 48 22.75 -7.35 11.42
CA ILE A 48 21.99 -8.59 11.40
C ILE A 48 20.67 -8.34 12.13
N ASP A 49 19.58 -8.31 11.36
CA ASP A 49 18.25 -8.01 11.88
C ASP A 49 17.58 -9.29 12.42
N LEU A 50 17.79 -10.43 11.75
CA LEU A 50 17.27 -11.74 12.17
C LEU A 50 18.38 -12.78 12.26
N TYR A 51 18.26 -13.72 13.20
CA TYR A 51 19.23 -14.80 13.37
C TYR A 51 18.56 -16.15 13.53
N PHE A 52 19.10 -17.16 12.84
CA PHE A 52 18.72 -18.55 12.99
C PHE A 52 19.92 -19.33 13.52
N SER A 53 19.99 -19.46 14.84
CA SER A 53 21.11 -20.05 15.59
C SER A 53 21.48 -21.44 15.11
N ASP A 54 20.49 -22.31 14.97
CA ASP A 54 20.69 -23.75 14.72
C ASP A 54 21.27 -24.01 13.34
N LYS A 55 20.95 -23.14 12.38
CA LYS A 55 21.50 -23.19 11.02
C LYS A 55 22.67 -22.22 10.84
N LYS A 56 23.02 -21.44 11.87
CA LYS A 56 24.05 -20.40 11.85
C LYS A 56 23.86 -19.43 10.68
N ILE A 57 22.62 -18.97 10.47
CA ILE A 57 22.27 -18.06 9.36
C ILE A 57 21.93 -16.69 9.93
N ALA A 58 22.68 -15.67 9.51
CA ALA A 58 22.38 -14.27 9.73
C ALA A 58 21.57 -13.71 8.56
N PHE A 59 20.50 -12.98 8.86
CA PHE A 59 19.68 -12.28 7.88
C PHE A 59 19.76 -10.78 8.09
N GLN A 60 19.94 -10.03 7.01
CA GLN A 60 19.75 -8.58 6.97
C GLN A 60 18.62 -8.27 6.01
N CYS A 61 17.60 -7.58 6.50
CA CYS A 61 16.48 -7.06 5.75
C CYS A 61 16.82 -5.65 5.24
N LYS A 62 16.54 -5.40 3.96
CA LYS A 62 16.61 -4.08 3.34
C LYS A 62 15.37 -3.84 2.52
N SER A 63 14.59 -2.85 2.92
CA SER A 63 13.37 -2.43 2.24
C SER A 63 13.64 -1.31 1.23
N ILE A 64 12.95 -1.36 0.10
CA ILE A 64 12.79 -0.28 -0.87
C ILE A 64 11.33 0.18 -0.77
N ALA A 65 11.10 1.39 -0.24
CA ALA A 65 9.75 1.90 0.00
C ALA A 65 9.04 2.40 -1.27
N ASN A 66 9.79 2.80 -2.30
CA ASN A 66 9.20 3.29 -3.55
C ASN A 66 9.28 2.21 -4.63
N SER A 67 8.22 2.03 -5.42
CA SER A 67 8.20 1.07 -6.54
C SER A 67 9.30 1.30 -7.58
N ASN A 68 9.71 2.56 -7.75
CA ASN A 68 10.79 3.00 -8.63
C ASN A 68 12.12 3.21 -7.87
N GLY A 69 12.17 2.87 -6.59
CA GLY A 69 13.33 3.08 -5.74
C GLY A 69 14.49 2.17 -6.14
N THR A 70 15.69 2.73 -6.19
CA THR A 70 16.91 1.97 -6.47
C THR A 70 17.42 1.32 -5.19
N PHE A 71 17.81 0.05 -5.27
CA PHE A 71 18.50 -0.62 -4.16
C PHE A 71 19.77 0.14 -3.76
N ASN A 72 19.86 0.54 -2.48
CA ASN A 72 21.03 1.24 -1.96
C ASN A 72 22.13 0.24 -1.57
N TYR A 73 22.99 -0.05 -2.55
CA TYR A 73 24.14 -0.93 -2.37
C TYR A 73 25.04 -0.52 -1.20
N THR A 74 25.33 0.77 -1.05
CA THR A 74 26.28 1.28 -0.04
C THR A 74 25.82 0.96 1.38
N LEU A 75 24.51 1.10 1.65
CA LEU A 75 23.95 0.73 2.96
C LEU A 75 23.99 -0.77 3.20
N ALA A 76 23.75 -1.59 2.18
CA ALA A 76 23.83 -3.04 2.30
C ALA A 76 25.26 -3.53 2.53
N GLU A 77 26.25 -2.95 1.83
CA GLU A 77 27.67 -3.22 2.03
C GLU A 77 28.11 -2.86 3.45
N LYS A 78 27.70 -1.69 3.95
CA LYS A 78 27.99 -1.28 5.33
C LYS A 78 27.38 -2.22 6.37
N SER A 79 26.12 -2.64 6.16
CA SER A 79 25.48 -3.66 7.01
C SER A 79 26.27 -4.97 7.02
N LEU A 80 26.72 -5.44 5.84
CA LEU A 80 27.51 -6.66 5.72
C LEU A 80 28.86 -6.54 6.44
N GLN A 81 29.56 -5.40 6.31
CA GLN A 81 30.81 -5.15 7.04
C GLN A 81 30.60 -5.15 8.56
N ASN A 82 29.52 -4.54 9.03
CA ASN A 82 29.16 -4.56 10.46
C ASN A 82 28.84 -5.99 10.93
N ALA A 83 28.13 -6.79 10.13
CA ALA A 83 27.83 -8.17 10.48
C ALA A 83 29.08 -9.04 10.57
N LEU A 84 30.06 -8.80 9.69
CA LEU A 84 31.35 -9.50 9.69
C LEU A 84 32.17 -9.20 10.94
N SER A 85 32.08 -7.99 11.52
CA SER A 85 32.85 -7.63 12.72
C SER A 85 32.43 -8.45 13.95
N ILE A 86 31.20 -8.94 13.98
CA ILE A 86 30.64 -9.77 15.06
C ILE A 86 30.48 -11.25 14.67
N GLN A 87 30.99 -11.66 13.50
CA GLN A 87 30.75 -13.00 12.97
C GLN A 87 31.24 -14.09 13.91
N LYS A 88 32.42 -13.92 14.50
CA LYS A 88 33.00 -14.88 15.43
C LYS A 88 32.19 -14.99 16.71
N ASP A 89 31.67 -13.86 17.20
CA ASP A 89 30.95 -13.79 18.46
C ASP A 89 29.58 -14.47 18.35
N LEU A 90 28.88 -14.27 17.23
CA LEU A 90 27.59 -14.89 16.98
C LEU A 90 27.68 -16.29 16.37
N GLY A 91 28.82 -16.63 15.75
CA GLY A 91 29.07 -17.94 15.15
C GLY A 91 28.29 -18.21 13.87
N TRP A 92 27.82 -17.18 13.16
CA TRP A 92 27.09 -17.38 11.91
C TRP A 92 28.02 -17.75 10.74
N GLU A 93 27.54 -18.64 9.86
CA GLU A 93 28.32 -19.19 8.72
C GLU A 93 27.74 -18.77 7.36
N LYS A 94 26.49 -18.31 7.32
CA LYS A 94 25.82 -17.82 6.12
C LYS A 94 25.21 -16.46 6.40
N PHE A 95 25.34 -15.57 5.43
CA PHE A 95 24.70 -14.26 5.45
C PHE A 95 23.71 -14.16 4.30
N ILE A 96 22.46 -13.83 4.61
CA ILE A 96 21.39 -13.70 3.63
C ILE A 96 20.84 -12.27 3.67
N LEU A 97 20.88 -11.61 2.52
CA LEU A 97 20.29 -10.29 2.33
C LEU A 97 18.85 -10.45 1.81
N CYS A 98 17.89 -9.97 2.58
CA CYS A 98 16.46 -10.06 2.34
C CYS A 98 15.93 -8.73 1.79
N ILE A 99 15.60 -8.67 0.50
CA ILE A 99 15.20 -7.44 -0.20
C ILE A 99 13.83 -7.62 -0.86
N ASN A 100 12.94 -6.64 -0.70
CA ASN A 100 11.61 -6.62 -1.32
C ASN A 100 11.61 -6.19 -2.81
N GLY A 101 12.77 -5.81 -3.35
CA GLY A 101 12.96 -5.37 -4.73
C GLY A 101 14.01 -6.18 -5.49
N GLU A 102 14.36 -5.67 -6.66
CA GLU A 102 15.40 -6.27 -7.52
C GLU A 102 16.79 -5.78 -7.12
N ILE A 103 17.78 -6.65 -7.33
CA ILE A 103 19.20 -6.33 -7.21
C ILE A 103 19.91 -6.83 -8.47
N THR A 104 20.84 -6.04 -9.01
CA THR A 104 21.53 -6.41 -10.24
C THR A 104 22.62 -7.45 -9.96
N GLY A 105 22.96 -8.24 -10.98
CA GLY A 105 24.05 -9.22 -10.86
C GLY A 105 25.40 -8.58 -10.50
N GLU A 106 25.66 -7.34 -10.96
CA GLU A 106 26.87 -6.60 -10.58
C GLU A 106 26.88 -6.21 -9.11
N GLN A 107 25.74 -5.76 -8.56
CA GLN A 107 25.61 -5.46 -7.14
C GLN A 107 25.83 -6.73 -6.29
N ILE A 108 25.29 -7.88 -6.70
CA ILE A 108 25.54 -9.17 -6.03
C ILE A 108 27.04 -9.53 -6.06
N LYS A 109 27.69 -9.43 -7.22
CA LYS A 109 29.14 -9.70 -7.36
C LYS A 109 29.96 -8.81 -6.44
N ARG A 110 29.60 -7.54 -6.32
CA ARG A 110 30.28 -6.60 -5.42
C ARG A 110 30.11 -6.98 -3.94
N LEU A 111 28.91 -7.36 -3.50
CA LEU A 111 28.70 -7.89 -2.14
C LEU A 111 29.51 -9.18 -1.91
N GLN A 112 29.59 -10.05 -2.92
CA GLN A 112 30.36 -11.30 -2.85
C GLN A 112 31.88 -11.07 -2.76
N LYS A 113 32.40 -9.92 -3.20
CA LYS A 113 33.80 -9.52 -2.97
C LYS A 113 34.07 -9.21 -1.50
N VAL A 114 33.07 -8.69 -0.77
CA VAL A 114 33.16 -8.43 0.68
C VAL A 114 32.99 -9.73 1.46
N TYR A 115 32.01 -10.55 1.09
CA TYR A 115 31.81 -11.87 1.69
C TYR A 115 31.31 -12.90 0.68
N LYS A 116 32.17 -13.88 0.35
CA LYS A 116 31.93 -14.86 -0.72
C LYS A 116 30.63 -15.66 -0.57
N ASN A 117 30.20 -15.91 0.67
CA ASN A 117 29.01 -16.72 0.96
C ASN A 117 27.74 -15.88 1.19
N VAL A 118 27.73 -14.61 0.79
CA VAL A 118 26.51 -13.79 0.79
C VAL A 118 25.50 -14.37 -0.22
N LYS A 119 24.26 -14.57 0.23
CA LYS A 119 23.12 -14.90 -0.62
C LYS A 119 22.12 -13.76 -0.60
N VAL A 120 21.30 -13.68 -1.65
CA VAL A 120 20.23 -12.70 -1.75
C VAL A 120 18.91 -13.43 -1.94
N MET A 121 17.92 -13.07 -1.13
CA MET A 121 16.51 -13.36 -1.34
C MET A 121 15.84 -12.07 -1.83
N SER A 122 15.67 -11.95 -3.15
CA SER A 122 15.07 -10.78 -3.81
C SER A 122 13.55 -10.91 -3.93
N LYS A 123 12.92 -9.89 -4.52
CA LYS A 123 11.47 -9.80 -4.77
C LYS A 123 10.80 -11.14 -5.17
N TYR A 124 11.34 -11.85 -6.16
CA TYR A 124 10.71 -13.08 -6.65
C TYR A 124 10.67 -14.22 -5.63
N PHE A 125 11.69 -14.32 -4.77
CA PHE A 125 11.68 -15.31 -3.69
C PHE A 125 10.50 -15.09 -2.75
N TRP A 126 10.28 -13.84 -2.34
CA TRP A 126 9.20 -13.47 -1.43
C TRP A 126 7.83 -13.59 -2.09
N ILE A 127 7.69 -13.18 -3.35
CA ILE A 127 6.44 -13.37 -4.11
C ILE A 127 6.08 -14.86 -4.17
N HIS A 128 7.05 -15.73 -4.48
CA HIS A 128 6.83 -17.16 -4.52
C HIS A 128 6.35 -17.71 -3.16
N LEU A 129 6.91 -17.25 -2.04
CA LEU A 129 6.40 -17.63 -0.72
C LEU A 129 4.97 -17.12 -0.46
N CYS A 130 4.67 -15.89 -0.89
CA CYS A 130 3.32 -15.33 -0.75
C CYS A 130 2.27 -16.11 -1.55
N GLU A 131 2.62 -16.52 -2.77
CA GLU A 131 1.73 -17.29 -3.66
C GLU A 131 1.46 -18.71 -3.15
N ASN A 132 2.41 -19.31 -2.44
CA ASN A 132 2.24 -20.65 -1.86
C ASN A 132 1.56 -20.66 -0.49
N HIS A 133 1.44 -19.51 0.18
CA HIS A 133 0.88 -19.39 1.54
C HIS A 133 -0.11 -18.22 1.70
N PRO A 134 -1.07 -18.03 0.78
CA PRO A 134 -1.98 -16.87 0.78
C PRO A 134 -2.78 -16.75 2.09
N GLU A 135 -3.20 -17.87 2.67
CA GLU A 135 -4.02 -17.94 3.88
C GLU A 135 -3.33 -17.32 5.10
N VAL A 136 -2.00 -17.40 5.17
CA VAL A 136 -1.22 -16.88 6.29
C VAL A 136 -0.83 -15.42 6.07
N ILE A 137 -0.67 -14.98 4.82
CA ILE A 137 -0.04 -13.70 4.49
C ILE A 137 -1.00 -12.64 3.95
N GLN A 138 -2.21 -13.00 3.53
CA GLN A 138 -3.19 -12.06 2.97
C GLN A 138 -3.44 -10.83 3.86
N ASN A 139 -3.44 -11.00 5.19
CA ASN A 139 -3.68 -9.91 6.13
C ASN A 139 -2.53 -8.90 6.22
N ASN A 140 -1.34 -9.24 5.68
CA ASN A 140 -0.22 -8.30 5.56
C ASN A 140 -0.39 -7.34 4.37
N PHE A 141 -1.36 -7.57 3.48
CA PHE A 141 -1.57 -6.74 2.30
C PHE A 141 -2.89 -5.98 2.38
N ARG A 142 -2.89 -4.74 1.90
CA ARG A 142 -4.10 -3.94 1.72
C ARG A 142 -4.98 -4.58 0.66
N LYS A 143 -6.30 -4.48 0.85
CA LYS A 143 -7.27 -5.02 -0.10
C LYS A 143 -7.29 -4.13 -1.34
N VAL A 144 -7.05 -4.70 -2.51
CA VAL A 144 -7.19 -3.97 -3.78
C VAL A 144 -8.57 -4.24 -4.36
N ILE A 145 -9.35 -3.18 -4.60
CA ILE A 145 -10.64 -3.25 -5.28
C ILE A 145 -10.41 -2.86 -6.74
N ASP A 146 -10.37 -3.84 -7.63
CA ASP A 146 -10.16 -3.63 -9.06
C ASP A 146 -11.40 -3.01 -9.72
N VAL A 147 -11.30 -1.72 -10.05
CA VAL A 147 -12.37 -0.94 -10.68
C VAL A 147 -12.06 -0.75 -12.16
N PRO A 148 -12.81 -1.36 -13.10
CA PRO A 148 -12.51 -1.27 -14.52
C PRO A 148 -12.49 0.17 -15.03
N SER A 149 -11.48 0.55 -15.82
CA SER A 149 -11.33 1.92 -16.36
C SER A 149 -12.58 2.37 -17.15
N SER A 150 -13.22 1.47 -17.89
CA SER A 150 -14.47 1.75 -18.62
C SER A 150 -15.65 2.08 -17.69
N PHE A 151 -15.73 1.44 -16.52
CA PHE A 151 -16.71 1.78 -15.48
C PHE A 151 -16.44 3.18 -14.92
N GLN A 152 -15.18 3.52 -14.66
CA GLN A 152 -14.79 4.84 -14.17
C GLN A 152 -15.12 5.95 -15.17
N ALA A 153 -14.75 5.77 -16.44
CA ALA A 153 -15.09 6.70 -17.52
C ALA A 153 -16.61 6.94 -17.63
N ASN A 154 -17.42 5.88 -17.48
CA ASN A 154 -18.87 6.00 -17.48
C ASN A 154 -19.43 6.77 -16.27
N LYS A 155 -18.78 6.70 -15.10
CA LYS A 155 -19.15 7.52 -13.94
C LYS A 155 -18.83 8.99 -14.15
N ILE A 156 -17.71 9.29 -14.82
CA ILE A 156 -17.25 10.66 -15.09
C ILE A 156 -18.19 11.38 -16.05
N LYS A 157 -18.73 10.68 -17.05
CA LYS A 157 -19.75 11.24 -17.96
C LYS A 157 -20.95 11.86 -17.24
N LYS A 158 -21.31 11.31 -16.07
CA LYS A 158 -22.45 11.74 -15.26
C LYS A 158 -22.14 12.95 -14.37
N ILE A 159 -20.88 13.39 -14.28
CA ILE A 159 -20.50 14.57 -13.51
C ILE A 159 -20.83 15.82 -14.35
N SER A 160 -21.77 16.63 -13.89
CA SER A 160 -22.30 17.79 -14.64
C SER A 160 -21.24 18.87 -14.90
N ASN A 161 -20.30 19.06 -13.97
CA ASN A 161 -19.36 20.19 -14.00
C ASN A 161 -18.06 19.88 -14.75
N ILE A 162 -17.92 18.68 -15.32
CA ILE A 162 -16.76 18.31 -16.14
C ILE A 162 -17.08 18.63 -17.61
N PRO A 163 -16.23 19.43 -18.30
CA PRO A 163 -16.40 19.72 -19.73
C PRO A 163 -16.48 18.45 -20.58
N GLN A 164 -17.25 18.50 -21.67
CA GLN A 164 -17.43 17.34 -22.55
C GLN A 164 -16.09 16.84 -23.13
N GLU A 165 -15.18 17.76 -23.48
CA GLU A 165 -13.84 17.45 -23.99
C GLU A 165 -13.03 16.58 -23.02
N ILE A 166 -13.17 16.83 -21.72
CA ILE A 166 -12.53 16.03 -20.67
C ILE A 166 -13.19 14.66 -20.54
N LYS A 167 -14.53 14.60 -20.62
CA LYS A 167 -15.26 13.32 -20.62
C LYS A 167 -14.84 12.46 -21.80
N ASP A 168 -14.55 13.07 -22.94
CA ASP A 168 -14.10 12.38 -24.15
C ASP A 168 -12.64 11.90 -24.02
N ILE A 169 -11.75 12.69 -23.41
CA ILE A 169 -10.36 12.29 -23.11
C ILE A 169 -10.32 10.99 -22.29
N MET A 170 -11.20 10.84 -21.31
CA MET A 170 -11.23 9.65 -20.44
C MET A 170 -11.73 8.38 -21.14
N ILE A 171 -12.29 8.49 -22.35
CA ILE A 171 -12.70 7.35 -23.17
C ILE A 171 -11.53 6.87 -24.04
N ILE A 172 -10.70 7.79 -24.53
CA ILE A 172 -9.61 7.49 -25.48
C ILE A 172 -8.38 6.92 -24.75
N ASN A 173 -8.30 7.09 -23.42
CA ASN A 173 -7.36 6.45 -22.48
C ASN A 173 -5.85 6.75 -22.71
N ASP A 174 -5.49 7.43 -23.79
CA ASP A 174 -4.13 7.80 -24.19
C ASP A 174 -3.54 8.95 -23.35
N LYS A 175 -4.38 9.74 -22.69
CA LYS A 175 -3.99 10.87 -21.83
C LYS A 175 -4.31 10.66 -20.34
N CYS A 176 -4.79 9.47 -19.98
CA CYS A 176 -5.06 9.13 -18.59
C CYS A 176 -3.87 8.41 -17.95
N PHE A 177 -3.78 8.49 -16.62
CA PHE A 177 -2.88 7.70 -15.83
C PHE A 177 -3.57 7.27 -14.54
N SER A 178 -3.17 6.12 -14.00
CA SER A 178 -3.73 5.60 -12.76
C SER A 178 -3.06 6.24 -11.54
N ILE A 179 -3.86 6.62 -10.56
CA ILE A 179 -3.44 6.90 -9.17
C ILE A 179 -4.09 5.88 -8.23
N TRP A 180 -3.60 5.80 -7.00
CA TRP A 180 -4.15 4.92 -5.96
C TRP A 180 -4.89 5.72 -4.91
N ILE A 181 -6.18 5.46 -4.74
CA ILE A 181 -6.99 6.01 -3.65
C ILE A 181 -6.94 5.03 -2.49
N TYR A 182 -6.32 5.44 -1.39
CA TYR A 182 -6.28 4.69 -0.14
C TYR A 182 -7.43 5.12 0.77
N ILE A 183 -8.35 4.21 1.03
CA ILE A 183 -9.46 4.44 1.98
C ILE A 183 -8.97 3.95 3.35
N SER A 184 -8.67 4.90 4.23
CA SER A 184 -7.98 4.61 5.50
C SER A 184 -8.79 3.73 6.44
N GLN A 185 -10.12 3.84 6.40
CA GLN A 185 -11.01 3.19 7.36
C GLN A 185 -11.25 1.70 7.09
N ASN A 186 -11.19 1.25 5.84
CA ASN A 186 -11.32 -0.18 5.47
C ASN A 186 -10.02 -0.75 4.88
N ASP A 187 -8.90 -0.03 5.02
CA ASP A 187 -7.56 -0.41 4.59
C ASP A 187 -7.51 -0.95 3.14
N SER A 188 -8.23 -0.25 2.26
CA SER A 188 -8.43 -0.64 0.87
C SER A 188 -7.81 0.35 -0.10
N LEU A 189 -7.40 -0.15 -1.26
CA LEU A 189 -6.83 0.60 -2.37
C LEU A 189 -7.71 0.46 -3.61
N ILE A 190 -8.02 1.59 -4.23
CA ILE A 190 -8.76 1.67 -5.48
C ILE A 190 -7.89 2.34 -6.54
N PRO A 191 -7.61 1.71 -7.69
CA PRO A 191 -7.00 2.40 -8.81
C PRO A 191 -8.02 3.36 -9.42
N VAL A 192 -7.65 4.63 -9.58
CA VAL A 192 -8.48 5.64 -10.23
C VAL A 192 -7.74 6.23 -11.42
N GLU A 193 -8.36 6.17 -12.59
CA GLU A 193 -7.86 6.82 -13.80
C GLU A 193 -8.13 8.32 -13.72
N VAL A 194 -7.07 9.11 -13.91
CA VAL A 194 -7.12 10.57 -13.89
C VAL A 194 -6.40 11.15 -15.10
N TYR A 195 -6.66 12.41 -15.40
CA TYR A 195 -5.96 13.16 -16.44
C TYR A 195 -5.18 14.32 -15.80
N LYS A 196 -4.14 14.81 -16.49
CA LYS A 196 -3.16 15.77 -15.96
C LYS A 196 -3.78 17.04 -15.37
N GLU A 197 -4.81 17.56 -16.01
CA GLU A 197 -5.52 18.80 -15.66
C GLU A 197 -6.81 18.52 -14.86
N MET A 198 -6.91 17.36 -14.21
CA MET A 198 -8.00 17.10 -13.28
C MET A 198 -7.85 18.02 -12.07
N THR A 199 -8.95 18.63 -11.63
CA THR A 199 -8.95 19.39 -10.37
C THR A 199 -9.21 18.47 -9.18
N VAL A 200 -8.78 18.87 -7.99
CA VAL A 200 -9.06 18.15 -6.73
C VAL A 200 -10.56 17.93 -6.52
N ALA A 201 -11.41 18.92 -6.83
CA ALA A 201 -12.86 18.83 -6.75
C ALA A 201 -13.44 17.77 -7.69
N ASN A 202 -12.93 17.68 -8.91
CA ASN A 202 -13.36 16.67 -9.88
C ASN A 202 -12.94 15.27 -9.45
N LEU A 203 -11.71 15.13 -8.93
CA LEU A 203 -11.24 13.88 -8.36
C LEU A 203 -12.12 13.44 -7.17
N LEU A 204 -12.39 14.35 -6.24
CA LEU A 204 -13.27 14.08 -5.09
C LEU A 204 -14.67 13.64 -5.53
N THR A 205 -15.24 14.34 -6.51
CA THR A 205 -16.56 14.01 -7.08
C THR A 205 -16.57 12.63 -7.75
N LEU A 206 -15.50 12.30 -8.48
CA LEU A 206 -15.33 10.98 -9.09
C LEU A 206 -15.29 9.88 -8.02
N ILE A 207 -14.44 10.02 -7.00
CA ILE A 207 -14.31 9.05 -5.91
C ILE A 207 -15.66 8.84 -5.21
N LYS A 208 -16.37 9.92 -4.89
CA LYS A 208 -17.72 9.86 -4.30
C LYS A 208 -18.72 9.13 -5.21
N ASN A 209 -18.68 9.36 -6.51
CA ASN A 209 -19.58 8.69 -7.47
C ASN A 209 -19.24 7.20 -7.70
N LEU A 210 -17.97 6.83 -7.59
CA LEU A 210 -17.55 5.43 -7.59
C LEU A 210 -18.12 4.72 -6.36
N LEU A 211 -17.95 5.33 -5.18
CA LEU A 211 -18.37 4.77 -3.90
C LEU A 211 -19.87 4.95 -3.60
N GLY A 212 -20.59 5.78 -4.36
CA GLY A 212 -22.00 6.09 -4.08
C GLY A 212 -22.19 6.93 -2.81
N ILE A 213 -21.26 7.85 -2.53
CA ILE A 213 -21.30 8.71 -1.35
C ILE A 213 -22.10 9.98 -1.65
N THR A 214 -23.11 10.26 -0.83
CA THR A 214 -23.88 11.49 -0.80
C THR A 214 -23.50 12.32 0.43
N ASN A 215 -23.77 13.64 0.41
CA ASN A 215 -23.47 14.51 1.57
C ASN A 215 -24.37 14.26 2.78
N LYS A 216 -25.50 13.57 2.57
CA LYS A 216 -26.44 13.14 3.59
C LYS A 216 -26.93 11.75 3.25
N THR A 217 -27.05 10.90 4.24
CA THR A 217 -27.55 9.53 4.10
C THR A 217 -28.18 9.06 5.41
N PHE A 218 -28.83 7.90 5.39
CA PHE A 218 -29.27 7.22 6.59
C PHE A 218 -28.35 6.02 6.87
N VAL A 219 -27.92 5.86 8.12
CA VAL A 219 -27.21 4.67 8.59
C VAL A 219 -27.99 4.10 9.76
N GLN A 220 -28.43 2.84 9.66
CA GLN A 220 -29.20 2.16 10.72
C GLN A 220 -30.38 2.98 11.27
N THR A 221 -31.04 3.78 10.42
CA THR A 221 -32.17 4.69 10.70
C THR A 221 -31.84 6.12 11.14
N GLU A 222 -30.58 6.47 11.37
CA GLU A 222 -30.16 7.83 11.74
C GLU A 222 -29.73 8.63 10.51
N GLU A 223 -30.18 9.89 10.40
CA GLU A 223 -29.67 10.80 9.36
C GLU A 223 -28.27 11.26 9.76
N VAL A 224 -27.32 11.03 8.85
CA VAL A 224 -25.93 11.47 9.03
C VAL A 224 -25.52 12.38 7.88
N GLN A 225 -24.72 13.38 8.21
CA GLN A 225 -23.94 14.14 7.24
C GLN A 225 -22.66 13.38 6.93
N VAL A 226 -22.21 13.44 5.68
CA VAL A 226 -20.98 12.79 5.24
C VAL A 226 -20.09 13.82 4.57
N SER A 227 -18.91 14.02 5.13
CA SER A 227 -17.86 14.82 4.53
C SER A 227 -16.71 13.91 4.08
N CYS A 228 -15.95 14.40 3.10
CA CYS A 228 -14.87 13.62 2.51
C CYS A 228 -13.67 14.52 2.26
N GLU A 229 -12.50 14.02 2.59
CA GLU A 229 -11.24 14.77 2.54
C GLU A 229 -10.19 13.96 1.77
N LEU A 230 -9.29 14.67 1.09
CA LEU A 230 -8.16 14.09 0.39
C LEU A 230 -6.87 14.55 1.05
N TYR A 231 -5.92 13.63 1.20
CA TYR A 231 -4.59 13.89 1.73
C TYR A 231 -3.54 13.35 0.77
N PHE A 232 -2.51 14.16 0.51
CA PHE A 232 -1.36 13.77 -0.31
C PHE A 232 -0.07 14.13 0.42
N GLY A 233 0.87 13.17 0.50
CA GLY A 233 2.09 13.36 1.28
C GLY A 233 1.88 13.56 2.79
N GLY A 234 0.70 13.20 3.31
CA GLY A 234 0.30 13.44 4.70
C GLY A 234 -0.37 14.79 4.95
N GLU A 235 -0.48 15.65 3.93
CA GLU A 235 -1.08 16.97 4.04
C GLU A 235 -2.50 16.99 3.45
N TYR A 236 -3.40 17.72 4.10
CA TYR A 236 -4.77 17.93 3.61
C TYR A 236 -4.76 18.78 2.34
N ILE A 237 -5.46 18.32 1.30
CA ILE A 237 -5.58 19.04 0.03
C ILE A 237 -6.79 19.98 0.10
N SER A 238 -6.58 21.18 0.64
CA SER A 238 -7.64 22.18 0.90
C SER A 238 -8.15 22.91 -0.35
N GLU A 239 -7.34 22.98 -1.42
CA GLU A 239 -7.64 23.78 -2.61
C GLU A 239 -8.42 22.97 -3.66
N SER A 240 -9.75 22.99 -3.57
CA SER A 240 -10.65 22.22 -4.44
C SER A 240 -10.44 22.48 -5.94
N ASN A 241 -9.95 23.66 -6.33
CA ASN A 241 -9.80 24.05 -7.74
C ASN A 241 -8.38 23.83 -8.30
N LYS A 242 -7.41 23.42 -7.47
CA LYS A 242 -6.03 23.18 -7.93
C LYS A 242 -5.98 21.96 -8.85
N TYR A 243 -5.11 21.99 -9.85
CA TYR A 243 -4.90 20.84 -10.73
C TYR A 243 -3.98 19.80 -10.06
N LEU A 244 -4.21 18.52 -10.36
CA LEU A 244 -3.36 17.43 -9.83
C LEU A 244 -1.88 17.62 -10.21
N VAL A 245 -1.60 18.16 -11.41
CA VAL A 245 -0.24 18.47 -11.85
C VAL A 245 0.45 19.53 -10.98
N ASP A 246 -0.29 20.53 -10.49
CA ASP A 246 0.26 21.59 -9.64
C ASP A 246 0.62 21.07 -8.25
N LEU A 247 0.01 19.96 -7.84
CA LEU A 247 0.31 19.22 -6.61
C LEU A 247 1.41 18.17 -6.81
N CYS A 248 2.03 18.11 -8.00
CA CYS A 248 3.02 17.10 -8.35
C CYS A 248 2.50 15.66 -8.21
N ILE A 249 1.20 15.43 -8.38
CA ILE A 249 0.62 14.08 -8.41
C ILE A 249 0.98 13.44 -9.75
N GLN A 250 1.62 12.27 -9.69
CA GLN A 250 2.20 11.54 -10.81
C GLN A 250 1.51 10.17 -10.98
N PRO A 251 1.79 9.43 -12.08
CA PRO A 251 1.37 8.04 -12.19
C PRO A 251 1.72 7.23 -10.95
N TYR A 252 0.73 6.51 -10.45
CA TYR A 252 0.77 5.66 -9.26
C TYR A 252 0.98 6.41 -7.93
N SER A 253 0.81 7.74 -7.89
CA SER A 253 0.71 8.48 -6.64
C SER A 253 -0.42 7.94 -5.76
N ILE A 254 -0.20 7.98 -4.45
CA ILE A 254 -1.14 7.49 -3.44
C ILE A 254 -1.80 8.70 -2.80
N ILE A 255 -3.13 8.74 -2.82
CA ILE A 255 -3.92 9.77 -2.18
C ILE A 255 -4.78 9.10 -1.12
N ALA A 256 -4.63 9.53 0.12
CA ALA A 256 -5.48 9.07 1.20
C ALA A 256 -6.84 9.78 1.11
N PHE A 257 -7.90 8.99 1.15
CA PHE A 257 -9.28 9.43 1.14
C PHE A 257 -9.91 9.13 2.49
N ASN A 258 -10.32 10.19 3.17
CA ASN A 258 -10.93 10.12 4.48
C ASN A 258 -12.43 10.40 4.35
N ILE A 259 -13.27 9.54 4.94
CA ILE A 259 -14.71 9.72 5.05
C ILE A 259 -15.03 10.02 6.51
N ASN A 260 -15.66 11.16 6.76
CA ASN A 260 -16.19 11.51 8.08
C ASN A 260 -17.71 11.44 8.03
N VAL A 261 -18.31 10.94 9.10
CA VAL A 261 -19.76 10.81 9.26
C VAL A 261 -20.13 11.59 10.51
N GLU A 262 -21.05 12.54 10.40
CA GLU A 262 -21.45 13.43 11.48
C GLU A 262 -22.95 13.27 11.74
N LEU A 263 -23.32 13.07 12.99
CA LEU A 263 -24.72 13.13 13.44
C LEU A 263 -25.16 14.59 13.51
N SER A 264 -26.46 14.83 13.42
CA SER A 264 -27.04 16.18 13.49
C SER A 264 -26.60 16.99 14.72
N ASP A 265 -26.20 16.32 15.80
CA ASP A 265 -25.82 16.92 17.08
C ASP A 265 -24.36 16.61 17.52
N ILE A 266 -23.61 15.77 16.79
CA ILE A 266 -22.23 15.35 17.13
C ILE A 266 -21.39 15.08 15.86
N THR A 267 -20.21 15.69 15.75
CA THR A 267 -19.22 15.37 14.71
C THR A 267 -18.37 14.17 15.14
N VAL A 268 -18.54 13.02 14.50
CA VAL A 268 -17.72 11.82 14.76
C VAL A 268 -16.51 11.85 13.82
N SER A 269 -15.32 12.04 14.39
CA SER A 269 -14.07 11.78 13.68
C SER A 269 -13.61 10.34 13.92
N SER A 270 -12.72 9.83 13.06
CA SER A 270 -12.10 8.50 13.21
C SER A 270 -11.31 8.30 14.54
N LEU A 271 -11.26 9.33 15.38
CA LEU A 271 -10.60 9.39 16.69
C LEU A 271 -11.58 9.35 17.89
N MET A 272 -12.90 9.30 17.68
CA MET A 272 -13.93 9.31 18.75
C MET A 272 -14.56 7.91 19.01
N PHE A 273 -15.36 7.79 20.07
CA PHE A 273 -15.71 6.59 20.86
C PHE A 273 -16.18 5.33 20.09
N ASN A 274 -16.09 4.17 20.76
CA ASN A 274 -16.32 2.82 20.19
C ASN A 274 -17.68 2.62 19.49
N GLU A 275 -18.77 3.21 19.97
CA GLU A 275 -20.12 3.01 19.39
C GLU A 275 -20.28 3.72 18.05
N GLU A 276 -19.74 4.94 17.92
CA GLU A 276 -19.79 5.73 16.70
C GLU A 276 -18.87 5.16 15.60
N ARG A 277 -17.83 4.43 16.01
CA ARG A 277 -16.97 3.66 15.12
C ARG A 277 -17.73 2.52 14.42
N GLU A 278 -18.70 1.89 15.09
CA GLU A 278 -19.54 0.85 14.48
C GLU A 278 -20.43 1.44 13.38
N LEU A 279 -20.97 2.64 13.58
CA LEU A 279 -21.77 3.35 12.57
C LEU A 279 -20.95 3.63 11.31
N LEU A 280 -19.75 4.20 11.49
CA LEU A 280 -18.81 4.46 10.40
C LEU A 280 -18.41 3.16 9.68
N ASN A 281 -18.05 2.11 10.42
CA ASN A 281 -17.69 0.82 9.85
C ASN A 281 -18.85 0.19 9.05
N SER A 282 -20.08 0.27 9.58
CA SER A 282 -21.28 -0.21 8.91
C SER A 282 -21.51 0.53 7.58
N TYR A 283 -21.42 1.87 7.60
CA TYR A 283 -21.56 2.68 6.39
C TYR A 283 -20.49 2.35 5.34
N LEU A 284 -19.23 2.22 5.75
CA LEU A 284 -18.13 1.89 4.86
C LEU A 284 -18.27 0.50 4.23
N CYS A 285 -18.67 -0.50 5.03
CA CYS A 285 -18.95 -1.84 4.53
C CYS A 285 -20.06 -1.80 3.48
N GLU A 286 -21.10 -1.00 3.70
CA GLU A 286 -22.18 -0.80 2.73
C GLU A 286 -21.68 -0.15 1.42
N ARG A 287 -20.84 0.90 1.50
CA ARG A 287 -20.28 1.58 0.32
C ARG A 287 -19.34 0.68 -0.48
N GLU A 288 -18.53 -0.12 0.21
CA GLU A 288 -17.68 -1.12 -0.43
C GLU A 288 -18.51 -2.19 -1.15
N ASN A 289 -19.53 -2.75 -0.49
CA ASN A 289 -20.45 -3.71 -1.10
C ASN A 289 -21.21 -3.10 -2.28
N PHE A 290 -21.63 -1.84 -2.18
CA PHE A 290 -22.23 -1.10 -3.29
C PHE A 290 -21.30 -1.04 -4.51
N LEU A 291 -20.02 -0.67 -4.30
CA LEU A 291 -19.03 -0.61 -5.37
C LEU A 291 -18.83 -1.99 -6.01
N LEU A 292 -18.62 -3.04 -5.20
CA LEU A 292 -18.44 -4.40 -5.68
C LEU A 292 -19.65 -4.90 -6.50
N ASN A 293 -20.87 -4.62 -6.02
CA ASN A 293 -22.10 -4.96 -6.74
C ASN A 293 -22.25 -4.18 -8.05
N CYS A 294 -21.90 -2.89 -8.07
CA CYS A 294 -21.88 -2.08 -9.28
C CYS A 294 -20.90 -2.64 -10.32
N ILE A 295 -19.69 -3.00 -9.91
CA ILE A 295 -18.68 -3.60 -10.79
C ILE A 295 -19.16 -4.95 -11.32
N LYS A 296 -19.70 -5.80 -10.45
CA LYS A 296 -20.26 -7.10 -10.84
C LYS A 296 -21.36 -6.92 -11.87
N SER A 297 -22.32 -6.03 -11.62
CA SER A 297 -23.41 -5.73 -12.56
C SER A 297 -22.88 -5.17 -13.88
N TYR A 298 -21.83 -4.35 -13.85
CA TYR A 298 -21.20 -3.79 -15.05
C TYR A 298 -20.58 -4.90 -15.91
N LYS A 299 -19.76 -5.77 -15.30
CA LYS A 299 -19.14 -6.92 -15.97
C LYS A 299 -20.17 -7.89 -16.56
N THR A 300 -21.27 -8.16 -15.85
CA THR A 300 -22.34 -9.06 -16.36
C THR A 300 -23.08 -8.51 -17.57
N ARG A 301 -23.07 -7.19 -17.80
CA ARG A 301 -23.76 -6.56 -18.94
C ARG A 301 -22.88 -6.48 -20.20
N GLY A 302 -21.62 -6.93 -20.14
CA GLY A 302 -20.72 -6.99 -21.29
C GLY A 302 -20.10 -5.66 -21.71
N TYR A 303 -19.90 -4.74 -20.76
CA TYR A 303 -19.20 -3.46 -20.96
C TYR A 303 -17.73 -3.48 -20.53
#